data_AF-A0A6P8V1B7-F1
#
_entry.id   AF-A0A6P8V1B7-F1
#
_cell.length_a   1.000
_cell.length_b   1.000
_cell.length_c   1.000
_cell.angle_alpha   90.00
_cell.angle_beta   90.00
_cell.angle_gamma   90.00
#
_symmetry.space_group_name_H-M   'P 1'
#
loop_
_entity.id
_entity.type
_entity.pdbx_description
1 polymer ?
#
loop_
_entity_poly.entity_id
_entity_poly.type
_entity_poly.pdbx_seq_one_letter_code
_entity_poly.pdbx_strand_id
1 'polypeptide(L)'
;MSLSRIQSLRLAAVVEDCADQLEILGHTLTVQIRKERGDSASQEKARLTKLRRDCQSITQQVSLLHVDLEEKQCITSLVQLGEEEEQKKRDDQMRREAKKELEQRNQALRIQHEETQEKKEKLKDLSKQARDLQHKMEDLSVKMAHRKKLEEKNLELQLQQTQREGSQAEKLLEHEQELLQRQIKEETRVHEESETFLQRRNEEVQQLQEQWQQSTKQRLQEKEQRLNTESCNITVNLDRLMEMKRMYRGMEQVVMEDREEQEKLRQEQAKARAVTKVQAWWRGCMVRRCLGSFKKEEDKKGKKKKKEGKKKKKK
;
A
#
# COMPACT_ATOMS: atom_id res chain seq x y z
N MET A 1 44.62 17.13 121.49
CA MET A 1 43.84 16.88 122.73
C MET A 1 44.83 16.87 123.89
N SER A 2 44.88 17.91 124.73
CA SER A 2 45.80 17.98 125.87
C SER A 2 45.14 17.40 127.13
N LEU A 3 45.84 16.48 127.80
CA LEU A 3 45.37 15.86 129.04
C LEU A 3 45.88 16.66 130.23
N SER A 4 45.12 16.71 131.34
CA SER A 4 45.66 17.29 132.58
C SER A 4 46.85 16.45 133.07
N ARG A 5 47.86 17.06 133.69
CA ARG A 5 49.10 16.37 134.07
C ARG A 5 48.89 15.09 134.90
N ILE A 6 47.90 15.09 135.78
CA ILE A 6 47.53 13.91 136.59
C ILE A 6 46.92 12.81 135.71
N GLN A 7 46.08 13.18 134.74
CA GLN A 7 45.51 12.22 133.78
C GLN A 7 46.58 11.67 132.83
N SER A 8 47.50 12.52 132.37
CA SER A 8 48.59 12.10 131.47
C SER A 8 49.51 11.09 132.13
N LEU A 9 49.91 11.32 133.38
CA LEU A 9 50.76 10.38 134.14
C LEU A 9 50.02 9.07 134.46
N ARG A 10 48.73 9.13 134.80
CA ARG A 10 47.92 7.92 135.00
C ARG A 10 47.79 7.11 133.71
N LEU A 11 47.57 7.78 132.58
CA LEU A 11 47.53 7.11 131.28
C LEU A 11 48.92 6.57 130.88
N ALA A 12 50.00 7.33 131.10
CA ALA A 12 51.36 6.89 130.81
C ALA A 12 51.72 5.60 131.57
N ALA A 13 51.38 5.53 132.87
CA ALA A 13 51.60 4.33 133.68
C ALA A 13 50.79 3.12 133.20
N VAL A 14 49.55 3.33 132.75
CA VAL A 14 48.73 2.25 132.16
C VAL A 14 49.28 1.82 130.80
N VAL A 15 49.75 2.76 129.99
CA VAL A 15 50.32 2.51 128.66
C VAL A 15 51.68 1.81 128.77
N GLU A 16 52.47 2.13 129.81
CA GLU A 16 53.71 1.43 130.15
C GLU A 16 53.44 -0.02 130.55
N ASP A 17 52.48 -0.25 131.47
CA ASP A 17 52.03 -1.61 131.81
C ASP A 17 51.47 -2.35 130.57
N CYS A 18 50.77 -1.67 129.66
CA CYS A 18 50.35 -2.26 128.39
C CYS A 18 51.54 -2.60 127.48
N ALA A 19 52.58 -1.76 127.43
CA ALA A 19 53.78 -2.02 126.65
C ALA A 19 54.53 -3.24 127.20
N ASP A 20 54.69 -3.32 128.52
CA ASP A 20 55.32 -4.45 129.21
C ASP A 20 54.54 -5.74 128.98
N GLN A 21 53.20 -5.69 129.10
CA GLN A 21 52.33 -6.83 128.81
C GLN A 21 52.40 -7.25 127.34
N LEU A 22 52.47 -6.30 126.41
CA LEU A 22 52.63 -6.57 124.98
C LEU A 22 54.02 -7.14 124.65
N GLU A 23 55.06 -6.75 125.38
CA GLU A 23 56.40 -7.31 125.22
C GLU A 23 56.48 -8.75 125.76
N ILE A 24 55.81 -9.02 126.90
CA ILE A 24 55.60 -10.37 127.44
C ILE A 24 54.81 -11.22 126.44
N LEU A 25 53.75 -10.67 125.84
CA LEU A 25 52.96 -11.31 124.78
C LEU A 25 53.81 -11.59 123.55
N GLY A 26 54.64 -10.63 123.12
CA GLY A 26 55.57 -10.78 121.99
C GLY A 26 56.60 -11.89 122.23
N HIS A 27 57.10 -12.02 123.46
CA HIS A 27 57.98 -13.12 123.87
C HIS A 27 57.24 -14.45 123.91
N THR A 28 56.02 -14.49 124.46
CA THR A 28 55.16 -15.67 124.53
C THR A 28 54.79 -16.19 123.13
N LEU A 29 54.42 -15.28 122.22
CA LEU A 29 54.16 -15.58 120.81
C LEU A 29 55.43 -16.08 120.10
N THR A 30 56.59 -15.52 120.40
CA THR A 30 57.88 -15.99 119.85
C THR A 30 58.19 -17.43 120.29
N VAL A 31 57.84 -17.80 121.52
CA VAL A 31 57.97 -19.16 122.04
C VAL A 31 56.94 -20.11 121.42
N GLN A 32 55.69 -19.66 121.21
CA GLN A 32 54.64 -20.44 120.55
C GLN A 32 54.96 -20.73 119.08
N ILE A 33 55.45 -19.72 118.33
CA ILE A 33 55.94 -19.87 116.95
C ILE A 33 57.08 -20.91 116.86
N ARG A 34 57.87 -21.08 117.93
CA ARG A 34 58.95 -22.09 118.01
C ARG A 34 58.45 -23.49 118.40
N LYS A 35 57.29 -23.60 119.07
CA LYS A 35 56.71 -24.87 119.56
C LYS A 35 55.77 -25.55 118.55
N GLU A 36 55.17 -24.82 117.61
CA GLU A 36 54.29 -25.41 116.60
C GLU A 36 55.07 -26.32 115.61
N ARG A 37 54.77 -27.63 115.65
CA ARG A 37 55.21 -28.64 114.65
C ARG A 37 54.01 -29.43 114.14
N GLY A 38 53.74 -29.32 112.83
CA GLY A 38 52.69 -30.06 112.10
C GLY A 38 52.36 -29.40 110.76
N ASP A 39 51.68 -30.07 109.83
CA ASP A 39 51.39 -29.52 108.48
C ASP A 39 50.34 -28.39 108.46
N SER A 40 49.53 -28.26 109.52
CA SER A 40 48.73 -27.05 109.79
C SER A 40 49.57 -25.86 110.26
N ALA A 41 50.86 -26.05 110.54
CA ALA A 41 51.74 -25.00 111.06
C ALA A 41 52.13 -23.97 110.00
N SER A 42 51.97 -24.18 108.69
CA SER A 42 52.41 -23.20 107.69
C SER A 42 51.55 -21.94 107.69
N GLN A 43 50.22 -22.13 107.64
CA GLN A 43 49.25 -21.04 107.68
C GLN A 43 49.17 -20.43 109.09
N GLU A 44 49.27 -21.26 110.12
CA GLU A 44 49.23 -20.80 111.51
C GLU A 44 50.51 -20.05 111.91
N LYS A 45 51.69 -20.54 111.51
CA LYS A 45 52.95 -19.80 111.66
C LYS A 45 52.96 -18.50 110.87
N ALA A 46 52.38 -18.45 109.66
CA ALA A 46 52.23 -17.20 108.90
C ALA A 46 51.30 -16.21 109.62
N ARG A 47 50.19 -16.68 110.20
CA ARG A 47 49.29 -15.87 111.04
C ARG A 47 49.97 -15.40 112.32
N LEU A 48 50.66 -16.27 113.06
CA LEU A 48 51.41 -15.92 114.28
C LEU A 48 52.58 -14.97 113.97
N THR A 49 53.23 -15.11 112.82
CA THR A 49 54.28 -14.19 112.38
C THR A 49 53.69 -12.82 112.02
N LYS A 50 52.51 -12.79 111.38
CA LYS A 50 51.76 -11.55 111.15
C LYS A 50 51.36 -10.92 112.48
N LEU A 51 50.72 -11.68 113.38
CA LEU A 51 50.31 -11.24 114.70
C LEU A 51 51.49 -10.74 115.54
N ARG A 52 52.66 -11.37 115.43
CA ARG A 52 53.90 -10.89 116.06
C ARG A 52 54.35 -9.55 115.48
N ARG A 53 54.32 -9.37 114.15
CA ARG A 53 54.64 -8.08 113.52
C ARG A 53 53.64 -7.01 113.95
N ASP A 54 52.36 -7.38 114.04
CA ASP A 54 51.30 -6.49 114.50
C ASP A 54 51.54 -6.13 115.98
N CYS A 55 51.85 -7.09 116.86
CA CYS A 55 52.24 -6.84 118.25
C CYS A 55 53.49 -5.96 118.36
N GLN A 56 54.52 -6.18 117.54
CA GLN A 56 55.73 -5.35 117.54
C GLN A 56 55.44 -3.92 117.07
N SER A 57 54.58 -3.77 116.06
CA SER A 57 54.11 -2.47 115.59
C SER A 57 53.30 -1.76 116.68
N ILE A 58 52.40 -2.48 117.36
CA ILE A 58 51.60 -1.94 118.46
C ILE A 58 52.50 -1.59 119.64
N THR A 59 53.47 -2.43 120.03
CA THR A 59 54.45 -2.11 121.07
C THR A 59 55.22 -0.84 120.72
N GLN A 60 55.71 -0.69 119.49
CA GLN A 60 56.39 0.55 119.06
C GLN A 60 55.46 1.77 119.14
N GLN A 61 54.18 1.62 118.76
CA GLN A 61 53.19 2.68 118.83
C GLN A 61 52.82 3.04 120.29
N VAL A 62 52.71 2.05 121.17
CA VAL A 62 52.41 2.20 122.60
C VAL A 62 53.61 2.84 123.32
N SER A 63 54.84 2.48 122.97
CA SER A 63 56.05 3.14 123.47
C SER A 63 56.14 4.60 123.01
N LEU A 64 55.81 4.90 121.74
CA LEU A 64 55.72 6.28 121.25
C LEU A 64 54.61 7.07 121.97
N LEU A 65 53.46 6.44 122.22
CA LEU A 65 52.35 7.02 122.98
C LEU A 65 52.75 7.30 124.43
N HIS A 66 53.51 6.40 125.06
CA HIS A 66 54.03 6.56 126.41
C HIS A 66 54.93 7.80 126.50
N VAL A 67 55.90 7.93 125.58
CA VAL A 67 56.78 9.12 125.50
C VAL A 67 55.97 10.41 125.28
N ASP A 68 54.97 10.40 124.39
CA ASP A 68 54.14 11.58 124.14
C ASP A 68 53.24 11.96 125.33
N LEU A 69 52.84 10.98 126.15
CA LEU A 69 52.08 11.22 127.38
C LEU A 69 52.97 11.68 128.55
N GLU A 70 54.20 11.20 128.66
CA GLU A 70 55.15 11.62 129.68
C GLU A 70 55.72 13.02 129.42
N GLU A 71 56.19 13.27 128.20
CA GLU A 71 56.91 14.50 127.87
C GLU A 71 55.99 15.63 127.42
N LYS A 72 54.97 15.32 126.60
CA LYS A 72 54.19 16.32 125.87
C LYS A 72 52.73 16.45 126.33
N GLN A 73 52.29 15.58 127.24
CA GLN A 73 50.90 15.50 127.74
C GLN A 73 49.85 15.45 126.63
N CYS A 74 50.17 14.79 125.51
CA CYS A 74 49.32 14.81 124.31
C CYS A 74 49.33 13.47 123.58
N ILE A 75 48.31 13.23 122.78
CA ILE A 75 48.05 11.98 122.05
C ILE A 75 48.17 12.14 120.53
N THR A 76 48.75 13.25 120.04
CA THR A 76 48.70 13.66 118.63
C THR A 76 49.33 12.65 117.67
N SER A 77 50.42 11.99 118.05
CA SER A 77 51.14 11.06 117.15
C SER A 77 50.34 9.81 116.82
N LEU A 78 49.49 9.33 117.73
CA LEU A 78 48.56 8.22 117.46
C LEU A 78 47.43 8.64 116.50
N VAL A 79 46.93 9.87 116.64
CA VAL A 79 45.90 10.43 115.75
C VAL A 79 46.44 10.57 114.33
N GLN A 80 47.66 11.08 114.16
CA GLN A 80 48.30 11.24 112.85
C GLN A 80 48.55 9.89 112.16
N LEU A 81 48.97 8.86 112.89
CA LEU A 81 49.11 7.50 112.34
C LEU A 81 47.77 6.89 111.92
N GLY A 82 46.71 7.11 112.70
CA GLY A 82 45.35 6.70 112.33
C GLY A 82 44.85 7.41 111.06
N GLU A 83 45.14 8.70 110.92
CA GLU A 83 44.83 9.49 109.72
C GLU A 83 45.63 9.03 108.49
N GLU A 84 46.93 8.71 108.65
CA GLU A 84 47.78 8.17 107.58
C GLU A 84 47.34 6.78 107.11
N GLU A 85 46.92 5.91 108.02
CA GLU A 85 46.43 4.57 107.67
C GLU A 85 45.05 4.62 107.00
N GLU A 86 44.17 5.52 107.44
CA GLU A 86 42.91 5.81 106.75
C GLU A 86 43.14 6.44 105.37
N GLN A 87 44.13 7.32 105.23
CA GLN A 87 44.49 7.91 103.93
C GLN A 87 45.05 6.85 102.97
N LYS A 88 45.92 5.94 103.45
CA LYS A 88 46.40 4.80 102.65
C LYS A 88 45.25 3.90 102.19
N LYS A 89 44.27 3.62 103.05
CA LYS A 89 43.08 2.85 102.66
C LYS A 89 42.26 3.56 101.57
N ARG A 90 42.09 4.90 101.66
CA ARG A 90 41.40 5.69 100.63
C ARG A 90 42.16 5.71 99.31
N ASP A 91 43.48 5.91 99.35
CA ASP A 91 44.32 5.91 98.15
C ASP A 91 44.35 4.53 97.47
N ASP A 92 44.38 3.45 98.25
CA ASP A 92 44.31 2.08 97.72
C ASP A 92 42.93 1.75 97.16
N GLN A 93 41.85 2.26 97.75
CA GLN A 93 40.50 2.16 97.20
C GLN A 93 40.39 2.91 95.87
N MET A 94 40.87 4.16 95.81
CA MET A 94 40.94 4.96 94.58
C MET A 94 41.77 4.28 93.49
N ARG A 95 42.91 3.69 93.82
CA ARG A 95 43.73 2.92 92.87
C ARG A 95 43.00 1.69 92.35
N ARG A 96 42.26 0.97 93.19
CA ARG A 96 41.47 -0.19 92.78
C ARG A 96 40.30 0.20 91.88
N GLU A 97 39.62 1.30 92.19
CA GLU A 97 38.53 1.84 91.37
C GLU A 97 39.06 2.32 90.02
N ALA A 98 40.15 3.10 90.00
CA ALA A 98 40.79 3.54 88.76
C ALA A 98 41.28 2.36 87.90
N LYS A 99 41.79 1.29 88.51
CA LYS A 99 42.19 0.08 87.78
C LYS A 99 40.99 -0.64 87.16
N LYS A 100 39.89 -0.78 87.91
CA LYS A 100 38.64 -1.36 87.40
C LYS A 100 38.05 -0.52 86.26
N GLU A 101 38.06 0.81 86.41
CA GLU A 101 37.56 1.73 85.39
C GLU A 101 38.42 1.68 84.12
N LEU A 102 39.76 1.62 84.27
CA LEU A 102 40.68 1.42 83.15
C LEU A 102 40.47 0.07 82.45
N GLU A 103 40.24 -1.00 83.21
CA GLU A 103 39.92 -2.33 82.67
C GLU A 103 38.59 -2.33 81.90
N GLN A 104 37.55 -1.72 82.45
CA GLN A 104 36.26 -1.56 81.77
C GLN A 104 36.40 -0.73 80.49
N ARG A 105 37.15 0.36 80.54
CA ARG A 105 37.40 1.22 79.38
C ARG A 105 38.19 0.49 78.30
N ASN A 106 39.19 -0.30 78.68
CA ASN A 106 39.93 -1.16 77.75
C ASN A 106 39.05 -2.25 77.14
N GLN A 107 38.15 -2.87 77.91
CA GLN A 107 37.17 -3.84 77.38
C GLN A 107 36.21 -3.17 76.40
N ALA A 108 35.66 -2.00 76.74
CA ALA A 108 34.79 -1.24 75.84
C ALA A 108 35.50 -0.84 74.54
N LEU A 109 36.77 -0.43 74.62
CA LEU A 109 37.58 -0.12 73.44
C LEU A 109 37.84 -1.36 72.57
N ARG A 110 38.10 -2.52 73.18
CA ARG A 110 38.26 -3.78 72.44
C ARG A 110 36.98 -4.15 71.68
N ILE A 111 35.84 -4.09 72.35
CA ILE A 111 34.53 -4.37 71.73
C ILE A 111 34.27 -3.39 70.58
N GLN A 112 34.51 -2.08 70.78
CA GLN A 112 34.38 -1.08 69.72
C GLN A 112 35.33 -1.33 68.55
N HIS A 113 36.56 -1.76 68.83
CA HIS A 113 37.52 -2.09 67.77
C HIS A 113 37.08 -3.33 66.98
N GLU A 114 36.57 -4.38 67.65
CA GLU A 114 36.03 -5.57 67.00
C GLU A 114 34.80 -5.23 66.16
N GLU A 115 33.84 -4.47 66.70
CA GLU A 115 32.65 -4.01 65.97
C GLU A 115 33.00 -3.17 64.73
N THR A 116 33.96 -2.26 64.85
CA THR A 116 34.40 -1.42 63.73
C THR A 116 35.14 -2.25 62.67
N GLN A 117 35.91 -3.25 63.08
CA GLN A 117 36.57 -4.18 62.16
C GLN A 117 35.54 -5.04 61.43
N GLU A 118 34.55 -5.61 62.11
CA GLU A 118 33.46 -6.35 61.47
C GLU A 118 32.69 -5.48 60.47
N LYS A 119 32.35 -4.24 60.85
CA LYS A 119 31.69 -3.29 59.95
C LYS A 119 32.56 -2.99 58.73
N LYS A 120 33.88 -2.86 58.91
CA LYS A 120 34.83 -2.64 57.81
C LYS A 120 34.91 -3.83 56.86
N GLU A 121 34.93 -5.06 57.37
CA GLU A 121 34.89 -6.26 56.52
C GLU A 121 33.55 -6.39 55.78
N LYS A 122 32.41 -6.17 56.46
CA LYS A 122 31.09 -6.12 55.82
C LYS A 122 31.04 -5.05 54.71
N LEU A 123 31.61 -3.87 54.97
CA LEU A 123 31.70 -2.79 53.98
C LEU A 123 32.56 -3.19 52.77
N LYS A 124 33.68 -3.88 52.98
CA LYS A 124 34.53 -4.40 51.89
C LYS A 124 33.79 -5.44 51.06
N ASP A 125 33.04 -6.34 51.69
CA ASP A 125 32.30 -7.37 50.96
C ASP A 125 31.12 -6.78 50.19
N LEU A 126 30.40 -5.83 50.77
CA LEU A 126 29.40 -5.04 50.03
C LEU A 126 30.03 -4.27 48.86
N SER A 127 31.23 -3.70 49.04
CA SER A 127 31.96 -3.01 47.97
C SER A 127 32.43 -3.98 46.86
N LYS A 128 32.82 -5.22 47.19
CA LYS A 128 33.08 -6.26 46.19
C LYS A 128 31.81 -6.63 45.43
N GLN A 129 30.70 -6.88 46.14
CA GLN A 129 29.42 -7.20 45.52
C GLN A 129 28.91 -6.08 44.60
N ALA A 130 29.06 -4.81 45.01
CA ALA A 130 28.72 -3.66 44.19
C ALA A 130 29.53 -3.64 42.88
N ARG A 131 30.85 -3.89 42.96
CA ARG A 131 31.72 -3.98 41.78
C ARG A 131 31.35 -5.14 40.86
N ASP A 132 31.06 -6.31 41.42
CA ASP A 132 30.66 -7.49 40.63
C ASP A 132 29.32 -7.26 39.90
N LEU A 133 28.37 -6.63 40.57
CA LEU A 133 27.09 -6.24 39.95
C LEU A 133 27.28 -5.19 38.86
N GLN A 134 28.16 -4.22 39.08
CA GLN A 134 28.48 -3.18 38.10
C GLN A 134 29.13 -3.77 36.85
N HIS A 135 30.11 -4.67 37.00
CA HIS A 135 30.70 -5.40 35.88
C HIS A 135 29.68 -6.26 35.12
N LYS A 136 28.79 -6.97 35.83
CA LYS A 136 27.70 -7.75 35.20
C LYS A 136 26.75 -6.86 34.40
N MET A 137 26.42 -5.67 34.91
CA MET A 137 25.60 -4.71 34.18
C MET A 137 26.29 -4.21 32.91
N GLU A 138 27.57 -3.87 32.98
CA GLU A 138 28.36 -3.46 31.81
C GLU A 138 28.45 -4.58 30.77
N ASP A 139 28.72 -5.82 31.19
CA ASP A 139 28.74 -6.99 30.31
C ASP A 139 27.41 -7.22 29.60
N LEU A 140 26.29 -7.11 30.34
CA LEU A 140 24.95 -7.23 29.75
C LEU A 140 24.66 -6.08 28.79
N SER A 141 25.06 -4.85 29.12
CA SER A 141 24.91 -3.68 28.25
C SER A 141 25.66 -3.87 26.92
N VAL A 142 26.92 -4.33 26.96
CA VAL A 142 27.71 -4.63 25.77
C VAL A 142 27.09 -5.75 24.95
N LYS A 143 26.62 -6.83 25.59
CA LYS A 143 25.93 -7.94 24.92
C LYS A 143 24.63 -7.50 24.25
N MET A 144 23.83 -6.65 24.90
CA MET A 144 22.62 -6.07 24.32
C MET A 144 22.94 -5.19 23.12
N ALA A 145 23.95 -4.30 23.24
CA ALA A 145 24.38 -3.46 22.13
C ALA A 145 24.88 -4.28 20.93
N HIS A 146 25.60 -5.38 21.18
CA HIS A 146 26.04 -6.29 20.12
C HIS A 146 24.86 -7.03 19.46
N ARG A 147 23.92 -7.56 20.25
CA ARG A 147 22.69 -8.19 19.73
C ARG A 147 21.89 -7.23 18.86
N LYS A 148 21.70 -5.99 19.32
CA LYS A 148 21.01 -4.95 18.56
C LYS A 148 21.67 -4.69 17.20
N LYS A 149 23.00 -4.56 17.16
CA LYS A 149 23.75 -4.39 15.91
C LYS A 149 23.62 -5.59 14.96
N LEU A 150 23.53 -6.80 15.50
CA LEU A 150 23.32 -8.01 14.71
C LEU A 150 21.90 -8.02 14.10
N GLU A 151 20.90 -7.69 14.90
CA GLU A 151 19.50 -7.58 14.48
C GLU A 151 19.31 -6.49 13.42
N GLU A 152 19.90 -5.30 13.62
CA GLU A 152 19.90 -4.21 12.63
C GLU A 152 20.49 -4.67 11.29
N LYS A 153 21.64 -5.34 11.29
CA LYS A 153 22.24 -5.91 10.06
C LYS A 153 21.36 -6.97 9.40
N ASN A 154 20.72 -7.82 10.19
CA ASN A 154 19.83 -8.85 9.66
C ASN A 154 18.60 -8.22 8.97
N LEU A 155 17.98 -7.23 9.62
CA LEU A 155 16.88 -6.47 9.04
C LEU A 155 17.30 -5.74 7.76
N GLU A 156 18.47 -5.12 7.74
CA GLU A 156 19.00 -4.44 6.56
C GLU A 156 19.24 -5.41 5.39
N LEU A 157 19.79 -6.60 5.66
CA LEU A 157 19.97 -7.63 4.64
C LEU A 157 18.63 -8.15 4.11
N GLN A 158 17.65 -8.37 4.98
CA GLN A 158 16.29 -8.77 4.57
C GLN A 158 15.62 -7.69 3.71
N LEU A 159 15.78 -6.41 4.07
CA LEU A 159 15.26 -5.30 3.29
C LEU A 159 15.93 -5.23 1.91
N GLN A 160 17.25 -5.39 1.84
CA GLN A 160 17.96 -5.39 0.56
C GLN A 160 17.57 -6.59 -0.32
N GLN A 161 17.36 -7.76 0.29
CA GLN A 161 16.94 -8.94 -0.45
C GLN A 161 15.53 -8.77 -1.02
N THR A 162 14.57 -8.36 -0.20
CA THR A 162 13.19 -8.09 -0.65
C THR A 162 13.14 -6.98 -1.71
N GLN A 163 13.94 -5.93 -1.57
CA GLN A 163 14.06 -4.88 -2.58
C GLN A 163 14.62 -5.42 -3.91
N ARG A 164 15.66 -6.26 -3.88
CA ARG A 164 16.24 -6.86 -5.09
C ARG A 164 15.24 -7.78 -5.78
N GLU A 165 14.56 -8.62 -5.03
CA GLU A 165 13.51 -9.51 -5.56
C GLU A 165 12.37 -8.69 -6.18
N GLY A 166 11.93 -7.63 -5.50
CA GLY A 166 10.95 -6.68 -6.03
C GLY A 166 11.41 -6.02 -7.33
N SER A 167 12.62 -5.46 -7.37
CA SER A 167 13.16 -4.81 -8.57
C SER A 167 13.42 -5.78 -9.73
N GLN A 168 13.67 -7.06 -9.46
CA GLN A 168 13.79 -8.07 -10.52
C GLN A 168 12.42 -8.40 -11.11
N ALA A 169 11.42 -8.63 -10.26
CA ALA A 169 10.05 -8.87 -10.70
C ALA A 169 9.47 -7.68 -11.47
N GLU A 170 9.73 -6.46 -11.01
CA GLU A 170 9.33 -5.22 -11.68
C GLU A 170 9.91 -5.13 -13.09
N LYS A 171 11.22 -5.36 -13.26
CA LYS A 171 11.87 -5.36 -14.60
C LYS A 171 11.33 -6.43 -15.54
N LEU A 172 10.97 -7.60 -15.03
CA LEU A 172 10.35 -8.65 -15.84
C LEU A 172 8.98 -8.21 -16.34
N LEU A 173 8.15 -7.66 -15.46
CA LEU A 173 6.83 -7.13 -15.83
C LEU A 173 6.93 -5.95 -16.78
N GLU A 174 7.89 -5.03 -16.59
CA GLU A 174 8.17 -3.93 -17.51
C GLU A 174 8.53 -4.45 -18.91
N HIS A 175 9.40 -5.47 -19.00
CA HIS A 175 9.75 -6.08 -20.27
C HIS A 175 8.54 -6.76 -20.94
N GLU A 176 7.72 -7.49 -20.19
CA GLU A 176 6.49 -8.10 -20.71
C GLU A 176 5.51 -7.03 -21.21
N GLN A 177 5.34 -5.94 -20.46
CA GLN A 177 4.50 -4.81 -20.85
C GLN A 177 5.02 -4.16 -22.14
N GLU A 178 6.32 -3.91 -22.27
CA GLU A 178 6.92 -3.38 -23.50
C GLU A 178 6.72 -4.33 -24.69
N LEU A 179 6.89 -5.63 -24.50
CA LEU A 179 6.70 -6.62 -25.55
C LEU A 179 5.25 -6.63 -26.06
N LEU A 180 4.29 -6.66 -25.14
CA LEU A 180 2.86 -6.60 -25.47
C LEU A 180 2.50 -5.29 -26.15
N GLN A 181 3.05 -4.16 -25.70
CA GLN A 181 2.85 -2.87 -26.37
C GLN A 181 3.41 -2.85 -27.79
N ARG A 182 4.57 -3.46 -28.03
CA ARG A 182 5.14 -3.59 -29.39
C ARG A 182 4.23 -4.46 -30.28
N GLN A 183 3.73 -5.57 -29.75
CA GLN A 183 2.80 -6.45 -30.48
C GLN A 183 1.49 -5.74 -30.85
N ILE A 184 0.87 -5.03 -29.90
CA ILE A 184 -0.36 -4.27 -30.15
C ILE A 184 -0.13 -3.19 -31.22
N LYS A 185 0.99 -2.47 -31.19
CA LYS A 185 1.32 -1.46 -32.20
C LYS A 185 1.50 -2.08 -33.59
N GLU A 186 2.16 -3.23 -33.66
CA GLU A 186 2.35 -3.97 -34.91
C GLU A 186 1.01 -4.49 -35.46
N GLU A 187 0.17 -5.09 -34.62
CA GLU A 187 -1.17 -5.54 -35.00
C GLU A 187 -2.05 -4.37 -35.47
N THR A 188 -1.99 -3.23 -34.79
CA THR A 188 -2.73 -2.02 -35.19
C THR A 188 -2.26 -1.53 -36.56
N ARG A 189 -0.94 -1.48 -36.80
CA ARG A 189 -0.39 -1.07 -38.10
C ARG A 189 -0.83 -2.02 -39.22
N VAL A 190 -0.67 -3.32 -39.03
CA VAL A 190 -1.06 -4.33 -40.03
C VAL A 190 -2.57 -4.29 -40.29
N HIS A 191 -3.37 -4.05 -39.26
CA HIS A 191 -4.81 -3.86 -39.39
C HIS A 191 -5.15 -2.64 -40.25
N GLU A 192 -4.57 -1.47 -39.97
CA GLU A 192 -4.76 -0.24 -40.76
C GLU A 192 -4.31 -0.43 -42.24
N GLU A 193 -3.17 -1.10 -42.46
CA GLU A 193 -2.70 -1.44 -43.81
C GLU A 193 -3.68 -2.38 -44.54
N SER A 194 -4.24 -3.36 -43.83
CA SER A 194 -5.23 -4.28 -44.39
C SER A 194 -6.55 -3.58 -44.70
N GLU A 195 -7.03 -2.72 -43.81
CA GLU A 195 -8.24 -1.92 -44.01
C GLU A 195 -8.09 -0.99 -45.21
N THR A 196 -6.98 -0.25 -45.29
CA THR A 196 -6.72 0.65 -46.43
C THR A 196 -6.60 -0.12 -47.76
N PHE A 197 -6.00 -1.31 -47.75
CA PHE A 197 -5.99 -2.18 -48.93
C PHE A 197 -7.40 -2.61 -49.36
N LEU A 198 -8.22 -3.07 -48.41
CA LEU A 198 -9.59 -3.51 -48.69
C LEU A 198 -10.47 -2.35 -49.16
N GLN A 199 -10.33 -1.17 -48.57
CA GLN A 199 -11.03 0.04 -49.00
C GLN A 199 -10.70 0.38 -50.45
N ARG A 200 -9.41 0.44 -50.82
CA ARG A 200 -8.99 0.68 -52.21
C ARG A 200 -9.56 -0.35 -53.18
N ARG A 201 -9.53 -1.64 -52.82
CA ARG A 201 -10.13 -2.69 -53.67
C ARG A 201 -11.63 -2.55 -53.82
N ASN A 202 -12.33 -2.18 -52.75
CA ASN A 202 -13.76 -1.93 -52.81
C ASN A 202 -14.08 -0.72 -53.71
N GLU A 203 -13.31 0.36 -53.60
CA GLU A 203 -13.43 1.54 -54.48
C GLU A 203 -13.17 1.18 -55.95
N GLU A 204 -12.14 0.40 -56.27
CA GLU A 204 -11.87 -0.09 -57.63
C GLU A 204 -13.06 -0.88 -58.21
N VAL A 205 -13.63 -1.79 -57.41
CA VAL A 205 -14.79 -2.60 -57.81
C VAL A 205 -16.03 -1.73 -58.00
N GLN A 206 -16.25 -0.75 -57.12
CA GLN A 206 -17.36 0.21 -57.25
C GLN A 206 -17.24 1.04 -58.52
N GLN A 207 -16.04 1.56 -58.83
CA GLN A 207 -15.80 2.30 -60.06
C GLN A 207 -16.07 1.45 -61.30
N LEU A 208 -15.59 0.21 -61.32
CA LEU A 208 -15.87 -0.72 -62.42
C LEU A 208 -17.38 -0.98 -62.54
N GLN A 209 -18.06 -1.23 -61.44
CA GLN A 209 -19.50 -1.44 -61.42
C GLN A 209 -20.25 -0.24 -62.00
N GLU A 210 -19.89 0.98 -61.61
CA GLU A 210 -20.48 2.20 -62.15
C GLU A 210 -20.25 2.34 -63.66
N GLN A 211 -19.03 2.09 -64.12
CA GLN A 211 -18.70 2.09 -65.56
C GLN A 211 -19.54 1.07 -66.34
N TRP A 212 -19.70 -0.14 -65.81
CA TRP A 212 -20.52 -1.18 -66.41
C TRP A 212 -22.01 -0.81 -66.43
N GLN A 213 -22.51 -0.22 -65.35
CA GLN A 213 -23.89 0.27 -65.26
C GLN A 213 -24.16 1.39 -66.28
N GLN A 214 -23.26 2.37 -66.39
CA GLN A 214 -23.36 3.46 -67.36
C GLN A 214 -23.34 2.95 -68.80
N SER A 215 -22.38 2.09 -69.13
CA SER A 215 -22.24 1.50 -70.47
C SER A 215 -23.46 0.66 -70.86
N THR A 216 -24.02 -0.08 -69.91
CA THR A 216 -25.22 -0.89 -70.14
C THR A 216 -26.45 -0.01 -70.33
N LYS A 217 -26.60 1.06 -69.53
CA LYS A 217 -27.67 2.05 -69.69
C LYS A 217 -27.61 2.72 -71.08
N GLN A 218 -26.43 3.14 -71.52
CA GLN A 218 -26.24 3.73 -72.86
C GLN A 218 -26.62 2.76 -73.97
N ARG A 219 -26.13 1.51 -73.93
CA ARG A 219 -26.47 0.49 -74.92
C ARG A 219 -27.97 0.18 -74.94
N LEU A 220 -28.63 0.18 -73.78
CA LEU A 220 -30.07 0.00 -73.70
C LEU A 220 -30.83 1.16 -74.35
N GLN A 221 -30.44 2.41 -74.05
CA GLN A 221 -31.01 3.60 -74.68
C GLN A 221 -30.84 3.61 -76.20
N GLU A 222 -29.66 3.26 -76.71
CA GLU A 222 -29.43 3.14 -78.15
C GLU A 222 -30.34 2.07 -78.79
N LYS A 223 -30.50 0.91 -78.13
CA LYS A 223 -31.35 -0.16 -78.64
C LYS A 223 -32.83 0.25 -78.64
N GLU A 224 -33.28 0.93 -77.59
CA GLU A 224 -34.62 1.50 -77.51
C GLU A 224 -34.87 2.52 -78.62
N GLN A 225 -33.93 3.43 -78.86
CA GLN A 225 -34.03 4.40 -79.97
C GLN A 225 -34.08 3.73 -81.35
N ARG A 226 -33.27 2.69 -81.58
CA ARG A 226 -33.30 1.92 -82.83
C ARG A 226 -34.65 1.22 -83.01
N LEU A 227 -35.18 0.59 -81.95
CA LEU A 227 -36.50 -0.04 -81.98
C LEU A 227 -37.61 0.98 -82.27
N ASN A 228 -37.58 2.15 -81.64
CA ASN A 228 -38.55 3.22 -81.87
C ASN A 228 -38.49 3.73 -83.32
N THR A 229 -37.28 3.89 -83.86
CA THR A 229 -37.09 4.31 -85.27
C THR A 229 -37.68 3.28 -86.22
N GLU A 230 -37.41 1.99 -86.00
CA GLU A 230 -37.97 0.92 -86.83
C GLU A 230 -39.49 0.82 -86.70
N SER A 231 -40.04 0.98 -85.49
CA SER A 231 -41.48 1.04 -85.26
C SER A 231 -42.13 2.22 -86.01
N CYS A 232 -41.51 3.40 -85.99
CA CYS A 232 -41.95 4.54 -86.78
C CYS A 232 -41.90 4.23 -88.28
N ASN A 233 -40.82 3.64 -88.78
CA ASN A 233 -40.68 3.25 -90.18
C ASN A 233 -41.77 2.26 -90.61
N ILE A 234 -42.04 1.25 -89.78
CA ILE A 234 -43.12 0.28 -90.02
C ILE A 234 -44.47 0.99 -90.09
N THR A 235 -44.74 1.91 -89.16
CA THR A 235 -45.99 2.69 -89.13
C THR A 235 -46.15 3.53 -90.40
N VAL A 236 -45.11 4.27 -90.81
CA VAL A 236 -45.12 5.08 -92.04
C VAL A 236 -45.29 4.22 -93.29
N ASN A 237 -44.61 3.07 -93.36
CA ASN A 237 -44.74 2.14 -94.48
C ASN A 237 -46.16 1.55 -94.56
N LEU A 238 -46.76 1.24 -93.40
CA LEU A 238 -48.13 0.76 -93.32
C LEU A 238 -49.12 1.85 -93.80
N ASP A 239 -48.95 3.09 -93.36
CA ASP A 239 -49.78 4.23 -93.79
C ASP A 239 -49.70 4.44 -95.31
N ARG A 240 -48.49 4.46 -95.88
CA ARG A 240 -48.28 4.56 -97.33
C ARG A 240 -48.97 3.42 -98.09
N LEU A 241 -48.89 2.19 -97.58
CA LEU A 241 -49.54 1.04 -98.18
C LEU A 241 -51.07 1.15 -98.12
N MET A 242 -51.62 1.64 -97.01
CA MET A 242 -53.05 1.92 -96.87
C MET A 242 -53.53 3.01 -97.83
N GLU A 243 -52.75 4.06 -98.02
CA GLU A 243 -53.02 5.12 -99.00
C GLU A 243 -53.01 4.58 -100.43
N MET A 244 -52.00 3.81 -100.82
CA MET A 244 -51.96 3.16 -102.14
C MET A 244 -53.18 2.27 -102.36
N LYS A 245 -53.57 1.45 -101.37
CA LYS A 245 -54.80 0.64 -101.43
C LYS A 245 -56.05 1.50 -101.62
N ARG A 246 -56.13 2.66 -100.95
CA ARG A 246 -57.24 3.61 -101.12
C ARG A 246 -57.27 4.20 -102.54
N MET A 247 -56.12 4.58 -103.07
CA MET A 247 -55.99 5.10 -104.45
C MET A 247 -56.39 4.06 -105.49
N TYR A 248 -55.94 2.80 -105.36
CA TYR A 248 -56.34 1.72 -106.26
C TYR A 248 -57.85 1.49 -106.26
N ARG A 249 -58.48 1.44 -105.08
CA ARG A 249 -59.95 1.34 -104.99
C ARG A 249 -60.66 2.50 -105.68
N GLY A 250 -60.15 3.73 -105.53
CA GLY A 250 -60.69 4.90 -106.23
C GLY A 250 -60.54 4.81 -107.75
N MET A 251 -59.38 4.39 -108.25
CA MET A 251 -59.16 4.18 -109.69
C MET A 251 -60.04 3.07 -110.26
N GLU A 252 -60.16 1.94 -109.55
CA GLU A 252 -61.07 0.85 -109.92
C GLU A 252 -62.51 1.33 -110.01
N GLN A 253 -62.95 2.15 -109.05
CA GLN A 253 -64.28 2.74 -109.06
C GLN A 253 -64.50 3.62 -110.29
N VAL A 254 -63.56 4.51 -110.64
CA VAL A 254 -63.65 5.35 -111.85
C VAL A 254 -63.71 4.50 -113.12
N VAL A 255 -62.92 3.42 -113.20
CA VAL A 255 -62.95 2.50 -114.35
C VAL A 255 -64.30 1.79 -114.46
N MET A 256 -64.89 1.39 -113.34
CA MET A 256 -66.22 0.80 -113.30
C MET A 256 -67.29 1.81 -113.74
N GLU A 257 -67.23 3.04 -113.22
CA GLU A 257 -68.14 4.13 -113.58
C GLU A 257 -68.07 4.46 -115.09
N ASP A 258 -66.88 4.62 -115.67
CA ASP A 258 -66.71 4.86 -117.12
C ASP A 258 -67.24 3.69 -117.96
N ARG A 259 -67.04 2.44 -117.53
CA ARG A 259 -67.61 1.26 -118.22
C ARG A 259 -69.14 1.27 -118.20
N GLU A 260 -69.74 1.59 -117.05
CA GLU A 260 -71.19 1.71 -116.90
C GLU A 260 -71.74 2.85 -117.77
N GLU A 261 -71.08 4.00 -117.80
CA GLU A 261 -71.45 5.14 -118.65
C GLU A 261 -71.36 4.80 -120.14
N GLN A 262 -70.28 4.15 -120.58
CA GLN A 262 -70.15 3.68 -121.97
C GLN A 262 -71.22 2.67 -122.34
N GLU A 263 -71.60 1.79 -121.41
CA GLU A 263 -72.69 0.84 -121.63
C GLU A 263 -74.05 1.55 -121.72
N LYS A 264 -74.34 2.51 -120.83
CA LYS A 264 -75.53 3.37 -120.93
C LYS A 264 -75.58 4.11 -122.26
N LEU A 265 -74.47 4.70 -122.70
CA LEU A 265 -74.38 5.40 -123.97
C LEU A 265 -74.61 4.45 -125.16
N ARG A 266 -74.05 3.23 -125.13
CA ARG A 266 -74.33 2.20 -126.16
C ARG A 266 -75.81 1.81 -126.19
N GLN A 267 -76.44 1.66 -125.03
CA GLN A 267 -77.88 1.37 -124.93
C GLN A 267 -78.71 2.53 -125.48
N GLU A 268 -78.37 3.77 -125.17
CA GLU A 268 -79.04 4.96 -125.70
C GLU A 268 -78.88 5.08 -127.21
N GLN A 269 -77.68 4.85 -127.75
CA GLN A 269 -77.46 4.80 -129.19
C GLN A 269 -78.27 3.67 -129.85
N ALA A 270 -78.37 2.49 -129.22
CA ALA A 270 -79.20 1.41 -129.72
C ALA A 270 -80.69 1.79 -129.71
N LYS A 271 -81.17 2.45 -128.65
CA LYS A 271 -82.53 3.02 -128.57
C LYS A 271 -82.75 4.07 -129.67
N ALA A 272 -81.83 5.02 -129.85
CA ALA A 272 -81.91 6.03 -130.90
C ALA A 272 -81.92 5.42 -132.31
N ARG A 273 -81.09 4.40 -132.56
CA ARG A 273 -81.10 3.64 -133.83
C ARG A 273 -82.43 2.90 -134.03
N ALA A 274 -82.98 2.28 -132.98
CA ALA A 274 -84.29 1.62 -133.03
C ALA A 274 -85.41 2.63 -133.32
N VAL A 275 -85.45 3.77 -132.63
CA VAL A 275 -86.37 4.88 -132.91
C VAL A 275 -86.23 5.35 -134.35
N THR A 276 -85.00 5.55 -134.84
CA THR A 276 -84.75 5.96 -136.23
C THR A 276 -85.28 4.92 -137.22
N LYS A 277 -85.09 3.62 -136.95
CA LYS A 277 -85.65 2.53 -137.77
C LYS A 277 -87.18 2.54 -137.77
N VAL A 278 -87.80 2.70 -136.61
CA VAL A 278 -89.27 2.79 -136.48
C VAL A 278 -89.80 4.02 -137.22
N GLN A 279 -89.17 5.18 -137.04
CA GLN A 279 -89.54 6.38 -137.76
C GLN A 279 -89.34 6.24 -139.28
N ALA A 280 -88.24 5.64 -139.74
CA ALA A 280 -88.00 5.40 -141.15
C ALA A 280 -89.00 4.39 -141.74
N TRP A 281 -89.33 3.33 -141.00
CA TRP A 281 -90.38 2.38 -141.36
C TRP A 281 -91.74 3.08 -141.45
N TRP A 282 -92.11 3.90 -140.48
CA TRP A 282 -93.34 4.69 -140.49
C TRP A 282 -93.38 5.66 -141.67
N ARG A 283 -92.32 6.45 -141.89
CA ARG A 283 -92.20 7.35 -143.06
C ARG A 283 -92.34 6.57 -144.37
N GLY A 284 -91.66 5.44 -144.51
CA GLY A 284 -91.81 4.56 -145.68
C GLY A 284 -93.22 3.98 -145.81
N CYS A 285 -93.88 3.65 -144.71
CA CYS A 285 -95.27 3.19 -144.68
C CYS A 285 -96.23 4.32 -145.12
N MET A 286 -96.05 5.55 -144.62
CA MET A 286 -96.80 6.73 -145.04
C MET A 286 -96.67 6.96 -146.55
N VAL A 287 -95.44 6.87 -147.11
CA VAL A 287 -95.19 7.01 -148.56
C VAL A 287 -95.86 5.89 -149.35
N ARG A 288 -95.74 4.63 -148.92
CA ARG A 288 -96.31 3.47 -149.65
C ARG A 288 -97.83 3.39 -149.58
N ARG A 289 -98.42 3.79 -148.45
CA ARG A 289 -99.89 3.81 -148.25
C ARG A 289 -100.52 5.14 -148.63
N CYS A 290 -99.74 6.11 -149.14
CA CYS A 290 -100.17 7.46 -149.52
C CYS A 290 -100.96 8.19 -148.41
N LEU A 291 -100.50 8.06 -147.16
CA LEU A 291 -101.09 8.73 -146.01
C LEU A 291 -100.35 10.07 -145.79
N GLY A 292 -101.08 11.18 -145.87
CA GLY A 292 -100.55 12.54 -145.76
C GLY A 292 -100.20 13.20 -147.10
N SER A 293 -99.41 14.27 -147.06
CA SER A 293 -99.14 15.25 -148.13
C SER A 293 -98.37 14.75 -149.37
N PHE A 294 -98.37 13.44 -149.66
CA PHE A 294 -97.66 12.81 -150.79
C PHE A 294 -98.62 12.12 -151.79
N LYS A 295 -99.63 12.84 -152.31
CA LYS A 295 -100.33 12.48 -153.55
C LYS A 295 -99.51 13.00 -154.74
N LYS A 296 -99.25 12.14 -155.74
CA LYS A 296 -98.52 12.50 -156.97
C LYS A 296 -99.43 13.22 -157.97
N GLU A 297 -98.92 14.28 -158.58
CA GLU A 297 -99.36 14.80 -159.90
C GLU A 297 -98.15 14.90 -160.85
N GLU A 298 -98.44 14.78 -162.15
CA GLU A 298 -97.53 14.49 -163.27
C GLU A 298 -96.88 15.72 -163.95
N ASP A 299 -95.70 15.45 -164.53
CA ASP A 299 -95.07 16.02 -165.74
C ASP A 299 -94.68 17.51 -165.91
N LYS A 300 -93.38 17.74 -166.22
CA LYS A 300 -92.92 18.15 -167.58
C LYS A 300 -91.37 18.26 -167.75
N LYS A 301 -90.94 17.95 -168.98
CA LYS A 301 -89.59 17.90 -169.59
C LYS A 301 -88.89 19.27 -169.80
N GLY A 302 -87.54 19.27 -169.86
CA GLY A 302 -86.80 20.34 -170.56
C GLY A 302 -85.25 20.37 -170.51
N LYS A 303 -84.61 19.69 -171.48
CA LYS A 303 -83.37 20.07 -172.22
C LYS A 303 -81.97 20.09 -171.57
N LYS A 304 -80.97 20.04 -172.47
CA LYS A 304 -79.62 19.42 -172.40
C LYS A 304 -78.57 20.43 -172.88
N LYS A 305 -77.39 20.52 -172.25
CA LYS A 305 -76.10 20.83 -172.91
C LYS A 305 -74.91 20.31 -172.08
N LYS A 306 -73.80 20.11 -172.78
CA LYS A 306 -72.69 19.15 -172.62
C LYS A 306 -71.37 19.93 -172.57
N LYS A 307 -70.39 19.56 -171.72
CA LYS A 307 -68.96 19.43 -172.12
C LYS A 307 -68.00 18.97 -170.99
N GLU A 308 -67.16 17.99 -171.37
CA GLU A 308 -65.73 17.71 -171.05
C GLU A 308 -65.30 17.61 -169.57
N GLY A 309 -64.77 16.47 -169.09
CA GLY A 309 -63.43 15.92 -169.39
C GLY A 309 -62.45 16.44 -168.32
N LYS A 310 -61.66 15.67 -167.56
CA LYS A 310 -60.60 14.76 -168.02
C LYS A 310 -59.91 14.09 -166.81
N LYS A 311 -59.55 12.82 -167.04
CA LYS A 311 -58.62 11.90 -166.34
C LYS A 311 -57.26 12.48 -165.84
N LYS A 312 -56.72 11.74 -164.86
CA LYS A 312 -55.29 11.40 -164.49
C LYS A 312 -54.72 12.11 -163.26
N LYS A 313 -53.72 11.61 -162.50
CA LYS A 313 -53.13 10.30 -162.15
C LYS A 313 -51.78 10.66 -161.49
N LYS A 314 -51.50 10.13 -160.28
CA LYS A 314 -50.18 9.88 -159.64
C LYS A 314 -49.11 10.99 -159.60
N LYS A 315 -48.59 11.25 -158.39
CA LYS A 315 -47.35 10.59 -157.96
C LYS A 315 -47.54 10.04 -156.55
#